data_AF-A0A972AWL2-F1
#
_entry.id   AF-A0A972AWL2-F1
#
_cell.length_a   1.000
_cell.length_b   1.000
_cell.length_c   1.000
_cell.angle_alpha   90.00
_cell.angle_beta   90.00
_cell.angle_gamma   90.00
#
_symmetry.space_group_name_H-M   'P 1'
#
loop_
_entity.id
_entity.type
_entity.pdbx_description
1 polymer ?
#
loop_
_entity_poly.entity_id
_entity_poly.type
_entity_poly.pdbx_seq_one_letter_code
_entity_poly.pdbx_strand_id
1 'polypeptide(L)'
;MALTGILRAGLFQIKVLDLEESVAFYHDRLGLNNMGKIGEDRVMMKGYDEFDHHSFVLRESDSPGIDFMCFKADNEDTVAEVIKNNDELFGYERYEVTDQPGFGTIHMFKLPNGHNIGVYSEVELSKQHPMILNPKIWDEEPRGMAATLFDHALLAGPNQGECVNWFVDV
;
A
#
# COMPACT_ATOMS: atom_id res chain seq x y z
N MET A 1 24.76 -2.46 0.24
CA MET A 1 24.17 -2.41 1.59
C MET A 1 22.81 -3.07 1.49
N ALA A 2 22.48 -4.01 2.39
CA ALA A 2 21.10 -4.47 2.48
C ALA A 2 20.27 -3.30 3.02
N LEU A 3 19.10 -3.05 2.42
CA LEU A 3 18.10 -2.16 3.00
C LEU A 3 17.57 -2.86 4.27
N THR A 4 17.56 -2.16 5.40
CA THR A 4 17.13 -2.67 6.71
C THR A 4 16.13 -1.70 7.33
N GLY A 5 15.20 -2.20 8.14
CA GLY A 5 14.11 -1.42 8.72
C GLY A 5 12.94 -1.25 7.76
N ILE A 6 12.39 -0.04 7.66
CA ILE A 6 11.32 0.27 6.69
C ILE A 6 11.91 0.31 5.28
N LEU A 7 11.38 -0.54 4.39
CA LEU A 7 11.90 -0.74 3.05
C LEU A 7 11.31 0.25 2.03
N ARG A 8 9.98 0.38 2.01
CA ARG A 8 9.26 1.17 1.00
C ARG A 8 7.77 1.33 1.34
N ALA A 9 7.12 2.26 0.63
CA ALA A 9 5.67 2.28 0.52
C ALA A 9 5.19 0.99 -0.17
N GLY A 10 4.19 0.32 0.40
CA GLY A 10 3.86 -1.07 0.06
C GLY A 10 2.42 -1.31 -0.35
N LEU A 11 1.47 -0.70 0.34
CA LEU A 11 0.04 -0.87 0.06
C LEU A 11 -0.70 0.45 0.24
N PHE A 12 -1.66 0.73 -0.63
CA PHE A 12 -2.44 1.95 -0.60
C PHE A 12 -3.89 1.67 -0.99
N GLN A 13 -4.85 2.16 -0.20
CA GLN A 13 -6.28 1.99 -0.48
C GLN A 13 -6.98 3.34 -0.57
N ILE A 14 -7.69 3.55 -1.68
CA ILE A 14 -8.50 4.75 -1.91
C ILE A 14 -9.96 4.42 -2.06
N LYS A 15 -10.78 5.41 -1.72
CA LYS A 15 -12.22 5.43 -1.93
C LYS A 15 -12.54 6.06 -3.28
N VAL A 16 -13.38 5.40 -4.04
CA VAL A 16 -13.89 5.84 -5.34
C VAL A 16 -15.41 5.84 -5.37
N LEU A 17 -15.98 6.74 -6.17
CA LEU A 17 -17.44 6.93 -6.25
C LEU A 17 -18.12 5.90 -7.16
N ASP A 18 -17.42 5.45 -8.20
CA ASP A 18 -17.87 4.41 -9.13
C ASP A 18 -16.70 3.46 -9.34
N LEU A 19 -16.87 2.21 -8.88
CA LEU A 19 -15.81 1.22 -8.92
C LEU A 19 -15.51 0.75 -10.34
N GLU A 20 -16.53 0.62 -11.20
CA GLU A 20 -16.36 0.14 -12.57
C GLU A 20 -15.62 1.18 -13.42
N GLU A 21 -16.04 2.45 -13.35
CA GLU A 21 -15.37 3.55 -14.04
C GLU A 21 -13.91 3.71 -13.54
N SER A 22 -13.69 3.60 -12.23
CA SER A 22 -12.35 3.70 -11.66
C SER A 22 -11.46 2.54 -12.14
N VAL A 23 -11.96 1.30 -12.12
CA VAL A 23 -11.20 0.15 -12.63
C VAL A 23 -10.83 0.37 -14.09
N ALA A 24 -11.74 0.84 -14.94
CA ALA A 24 -11.43 1.15 -16.34
C ALA A 24 -10.33 2.20 -16.46
N PHE A 25 -10.34 3.26 -15.64
CA PHE A 25 -9.28 4.26 -15.63
C PHE A 25 -7.92 3.67 -15.22
N TYR A 26 -7.86 3.04 -14.05
CA TYR A 26 -6.60 2.52 -13.50
C TYR A 26 -6.04 1.34 -14.30
N HIS A 27 -6.90 0.52 -14.89
CA HIS A 27 -6.48 -0.62 -15.71
C HIS A 27 -6.12 -0.20 -17.15
N ASP A 28 -7.03 0.45 -17.87
CA ASP A 28 -6.87 0.68 -19.31
C ASP A 28 -6.03 1.91 -19.61
N ARG A 29 -6.10 2.94 -18.76
CA ARG A 29 -5.40 4.22 -19.01
C ARG A 29 -4.08 4.27 -18.27
N LEU A 30 -4.08 4.01 -16.96
CA LEU A 30 -2.84 4.05 -16.18
C LEU A 30 -1.96 2.82 -16.43
N GLY A 31 -2.58 1.66 -16.69
CA GLY A 31 -1.87 0.43 -17.03
C GLY A 31 -1.64 -0.52 -15.86
N LEU A 32 -2.41 -0.39 -14.77
CA LEU A 32 -2.31 -1.33 -13.64
C LEU A 32 -2.96 -2.67 -13.99
N ASN A 33 -2.41 -3.75 -13.45
CA ASN A 33 -2.97 -5.10 -13.57
C ASN A 33 -4.05 -5.32 -12.51
N ASN A 34 -5.20 -5.85 -12.91
CA ASN A 34 -6.27 -6.23 -11.99
C ASN A 34 -5.95 -7.60 -11.37
N MET A 35 -5.88 -7.65 -10.03
CA MET A 35 -5.51 -8.83 -9.26
C MET A 35 -6.72 -9.55 -8.64
N GLY A 36 -7.93 -9.09 -8.93
CA GLY A 36 -9.18 -9.65 -8.44
C GLY A 36 -9.90 -8.74 -7.44
N LYS A 37 -11.05 -9.22 -6.96
CA LYS A 37 -11.90 -8.51 -6.00
C LYS A 37 -11.62 -8.93 -4.57
N ILE A 38 -11.85 -8.02 -3.63
CA ILE A 38 -11.98 -8.32 -2.19
C ILE A 38 -13.43 -8.02 -1.82
N GLY A 39 -14.23 -9.05 -1.57
CA GLY A 39 -15.66 -8.85 -1.36
C GLY A 39 -16.35 -8.24 -2.59
N GLU A 40 -17.36 -7.40 -2.35
CA GLU A 40 -18.18 -6.80 -3.40
C GLU A 40 -17.70 -5.41 -3.83
N ASP A 41 -17.06 -4.67 -2.92
CA ASP A 41 -16.77 -3.24 -3.04
C ASP A 41 -15.29 -2.89 -3.29
N ARG A 42 -14.39 -3.88 -3.33
CA ARG A 42 -12.95 -3.64 -3.51
C ARG A 42 -12.34 -4.38 -4.70
N VAL A 43 -11.37 -3.74 -5.34
CA VAL A 43 -10.53 -4.31 -6.41
C VAL A 43 -9.06 -4.08 -6.11
N MET A 44 -8.28 -5.18 -6.13
CA MET A 44 -6.84 -5.16 -5.98
C MET A 44 -6.17 -4.90 -7.32
N MET A 45 -5.14 -4.05 -7.32
CA MET A 45 -4.37 -3.71 -8.49
C MET A 45 -2.87 -3.64 -8.18
N LYS A 46 -2.06 -3.85 -9.21
CA LYS A 46 -0.60 -3.74 -9.10
C LYS A 46 0.01 -3.14 -10.36
N GLY A 47 1.16 -2.51 -10.18
CA GLY A 47 2.03 -2.16 -11.30
C GLY A 47 2.60 -3.41 -11.98
N TYR A 48 3.01 -3.25 -13.23
CA TYR A 48 3.63 -4.34 -13.98
C TYR A 48 4.93 -4.82 -13.32
N ASP A 49 5.72 -3.91 -12.75
CA ASP A 49 7.08 -4.18 -12.24
C ASP A 49 7.10 -4.58 -10.74
N GLU A 50 5.94 -4.93 -10.17
CA GLU A 50 5.82 -5.25 -8.74
C GLU A 50 5.86 -6.75 -8.46
N PHE A 51 6.63 -7.18 -7.46
CA PHE A 51 6.69 -8.58 -7.01
C PHE A 51 5.66 -8.92 -5.95
N ASP A 52 5.29 -7.98 -5.09
CA ASP A 52 4.32 -8.18 -4.01
C ASP A 52 2.90 -8.42 -4.61
N HIS A 53 2.04 -9.12 -3.86
CA HIS A 53 0.72 -9.57 -4.31
C HIS A 53 -0.08 -8.46 -5.01
N HIS A 54 -0.17 -7.29 -4.37
CA HIS A 54 -0.71 -6.06 -4.92
C HIS A 54 -0.23 -4.86 -4.10
N SER A 55 -0.32 -3.65 -4.65
CA SER A 55 0.09 -2.42 -3.96
C SER A 55 -1.01 -1.36 -3.90
N PHE A 56 -2.08 -1.53 -4.67
CA PHE A 56 -3.14 -0.53 -4.81
C PHE A 56 -4.52 -1.18 -4.72
N VAL A 57 -5.42 -0.58 -3.95
CA VAL A 57 -6.80 -1.06 -3.78
C VAL A 57 -7.76 0.08 -4.02
N LEU A 58 -8.73 -0.18 -4.89
CA LEU A 58 -9.90 0.67 -5.08
C LEU A 58 -11.02 0.14 -4.21
N ARG A 59 -11.65 0.99 -3.40
CA ARG A 59 -12.87 0.68 -2.64
C ARG A 59 -14.01 1.61 -3.03
N GLU A 60 -15.17 1.07 -3.34
CA GLU A 60 -16.37 1.86 -3.59
C GLU A 60 -16.85 2.55 -2.29
N SER A 61 -17.20 3.84 -2.39
CA SER A 61 -17.73 4.63 -1.28
C SER A 61 -18.57 5.79 -1.79
N ASP A 62 -19.46 6.28 -0.94
CA ASP A 62 -20.22 7.53 -1.14
C ASP A 62 -19.38 8.82 -1.21
N SER A 63 -18.07 8.74 -0.97
CA SER A 63 -17.18 9.88 -0.83
C SER A 63 -15.76 9.52 -1.27
N PRO A 64 -15.07 10.37 -2.05
CA PRO A 64 -13.68 10.13 -2.42
C PRO A 64 -12.76 10.30 -1.21
N GLY A 65 -11.58 9.70 -1.27
CA GLY A 65 -10.56 9.89 -0.24
C GLY A 65 -9.62 8.70 -0.12
N ILE A 66 -8.85 8.69 0.97
CA ILE A 66 -7.93 7.62 1.33
C ILE A 66 -8.49 6.89 2.55
N ASP A 67 -8.39 5.56 2.56
CA ASP A 67 -8.62 4.77 3.78
C ASP A 67 -7.31 4.61 4.57
N PHE A 68 -6.24 4.21 3.88
CA PHE A 68 -4.91 4.03 4.47
C PHE A 68 -3.75 3.99 3.46
N MET A 69 -2.55 4.16 3.98
CA MET A 69 -1.27 3.87 3.32
C MET A 69 -0.41 3.00 4.24
N CYS A 70 0.23 1.97 3.71
CA CYS A 70 1.08 1.07 4.49
C CYS A 70 2.51 1.00 3.96
N PHE A 71 3.45 0.76 4.86
CA PHE A 71 4.87 0.55 4.59
C PHE A 71 5.26 -0.90 4.83
N LYS A 72 6.14 -1.41 3.96
CA LYS A 72 6.75 -2.72 4.12
C LYS A 72 8.01 -2.61 4.98
N ALA A 73 8.04 -3.33 6.08
CA ALA A 73 9.23 -3.58 6.88
C ALA A 73 10.00 -4.79 6.34
N ASP A 74 11.28 -4.89 6.70
CA ASP A 74 12.14 -6.01 6.33
C ASP A 74 11.84 -7.30 7.11
N ASN A 75 11.37 -7.17 8.35
CA ASN A 75 11.02 -8.29 9.24
C ASN A 75 10.07 -7.84 10.36
N GLU A 76 9.57 -8.80 11.13
CA GLU A 76 8.66 -8.53 12.25
C GLU A 76 9.30 -7.84 13.45
N ASP A 77 10.63 -7.93 13.65
CA ASP A 77 11.30 -7.20 14.73
C ASP A 77 11.24 -5.69 14.48
N THR A 78 11.40 -5.26 13.22
CA THR A 78 11.21 -3.86 12.79
C THR A 78 9.77 -3.40 13.02
N VAL A 79 8.77 -4.25 12.74
CA VAL A 79 7.36 -3.93 13.02
C VAL A 79 7.14 -3.74 14.52
N ALA A 80 7.72 -4.62 15.34
CA ALA A 80 7.65 -4.52 16.79
C ALA A 80 8.35 -3.26 17.34
N GLU A 81 9.45 -2.83 16.73
CA GLU A 81 10.13 -1.58 17.07
C GLU A 81 9.25 -0.36 16.78
N VAL A 82 8.61 -0.29 15.61
CA VAL A 82 7.66 0.77 15.27
C VAL A 82 6.50 0.84 16.26
N ILE A 83 5.91 -0.32 16.62
CA ILE A 83 4.84 -0.37 17.62
C ILE A 83 5.32 0.16 18.97
N LYS A 84 6.51 -0.25 19.41
CA LYS A 84 7.10 0.19 20.67
C LYS A 84 7.36 1.70 20.66
N ASN A 85 7.98 2.23 19.61
CA ASN A 85 8.31 3.65 19.49
C ASN A 85 7.04 4.50 19.48
N ASN A 86 6.00 4.08 18.75
CA ASN A 86 4.70 4.74 18.80
C ASN A 86 4.16 4.80 20.22
N ASP A 87 4.19 3.70 20.96
CA ASP A 87 3.62 3.61 22.31
C ASP A 87 4.39 4.43 23.34
N GLU A 88 5.72 4.48 23.24
CA GLU A 88 6.59 5.19 24.18
C GLU A 88 6.64 6.70 23.91
N LEU A 89 6.59 7.12 22.64
CA LEU A 89 6.82 8.51 22.24
C LEU A 89 5.53 9.31 21.97
N PHE A 90 4.52 8.69 21.36
CA PHE A 90 3.33 9.40 20.86
C PHE A 90 2.01 8.91 21.46
N GLY A 91 1.89 7.61 21.71
CA GLY A 91 0.68 6.96 22.23
C GLY A 91 -0.52 7.05 21.30
N TYR A 92 -0.31 7.11 19.97
CA TYR A 92 -1.42 7.15 19.02
C TYR A 92 -2.18 5.83 18.96
N GLU A 93 -3.49 5.92 18.70
CA GLU A 93 -4.39 4.77 18.57
C GLU A 93 -3.88 3.83 17.47
N ARG A 94 -3.81 2.53 17.79
CA ARG A 94 -3.45 1.49 16.82
C ARG A 94 -4.41 0.31 16.84
N TYR A 95 -4.50 -0.38 15.71
CA TYR A 95 -5.31 -1.59 15.54
C TYR A 95 -4.69 -2.50 14.47
N GLU A 96 -5.16 -3.74 14.38
CA GLU A 96 -4.67 -4.72 13.41
C GLU A 96 -5.67 -4.96 12.28
N VAL A 97 -5.15 -5.15 11.07
CA VAL A 97 -5.90 -5.52 9.87
C VAL A 97 -5.35 -6.84 9.35
N THR A 98 -6.24 -7.81 9.15
CA THR A 98 -5.90 -9.18 8.73
C THR A 98 -6.76 -9.69 7.57
N ASP A 99 -7.66 -8.86 7.04
CA ASP A 99 -8.57 -9.21 5.94
C ASP A 99 -8.01 -8.89 4.55
N GLN A 100 -6.74 -8.45 4.47
CA GLN A 100 -6.11 -8.05 3.22
C GLN A 100 -5.46 -9.25 2.51
N PRO A 101 -5.94 -9.69 1.32
CA PRO A 101 -5.44 -10.92 0.70
C PRO A 101 -3.97 -10.86 0.31
N GLY A 102 -3.22 -11.90 0.68
CA GLY A 102 -1.79 -12.01 0.43
C GLY A 102 -0.92 -11.19 1.37
N PHE A 103 -1.48 -10.53 2.37
CA PHE A 103 -0.73 -9.83 3.41
C PHE A 103 -0.84 -10.59 4.73
N GLY A 104 0.22 -10.52 5.55
CA GLY A 104 0.14 -10.89 6.96
C GLY A 104 -0.62 -9.85 7.77
N THR A 105 -0.37 -9.82 9.09
CA THR A 105 -0.95 -8.79 9.96
C THR A 105 -0.39 -7.42 9.59
N ILE A 106 -1.27 -6.46 9.34
CA ILE A 106 -0.92 -5.06 9.14
C ILE A 106 -1.24 -4.30 10.44
N HIS A 107 -0.24 -3.68 11.04
CA HIS A 107 -0.40 -2.84 12.22
C HIS A 107 -0.66 -1.39 11.80
N MET A 108 -1.87 -0.90 12.10
CA MET A 108 -2.38 0.40 11.69
C MET A 108 -2.28 1.41 12.82
N PHE A 109 -1.88 2.63 12.51
CA PHE A 109 -1.74 3.76 13.41
C PHE A 109 -2.59 4.92 12.91
N LYS A 110 -3.39 5.50 13.80
CA LYS A 110 -4.24 6.65 13.47
C LYS A 110 -3.54 7.94 13.85
N LEU A 111 -3.08 8.66 12.84
CA LEU A 111 -2.32 9.90 13.03
C LEU A 111 -3.22 11.10 13.37
N PRO A 112 -2.68 12.17 14.00
CA PRO A 112 -3.44 13.37 14.37
C PRO A 112 -4.06 14.15 13.21
N ASN A 113 -3.62 13.88 11.97
CA ASN A 113 -4.20 14.46 10.76
C ASN A 113 -5.42 13.67 10.24
N GLY A 114 -5.77 12.55 10.87
CA GLY A 114 -6.90 11.69 10.53
C GLY A 114 -6.57 10.55 9.56
N HIS A 115 -5.33 10.47 9.06
CA HIS A 115 -4.92 9.36 8.19
C HIS A 115 -4.54 8.12 9.00
N ASN A 116 -4.80 6.95 8.42
CA ASN A 116 -4.31 5.68 8.95
C ASN A 116 -3.05 5.27 8.20
N ILE A 117 -1.98 5.00 8.94
CA ILE A 117 -0.71 4.51 8.41
C ILE A 117 -0.48 3.08 8.89
N GLY A 118 -0.18 2.16 8.00
CA GLY A 118 0.08 0.76 8.32
C GLY A 118 1.56 0.39 8.22
N VAL A 119 1.98 -0.62 8.98
CA VAL A 119 3.27 -1.30 8.81
C VAL A 119 3.05 -2.81 8.83
N TYR A 120 3.70 -3.51 7.91
CA TYR A 120 3.66 -4.97 7.80
C TYR A 120 5.01 -5.50 7.31
N SER A 121 5.37 -6.74 7.60
CA SER A 121 6.56 -7.37 7.02
C SER A 121 6.22 -8.45 5.98
N GLU A 122 5.11 -9.17 6.18
CA GLU A 122 4.71 -10.30 5.35
C GLU A 122 3.78 -9.89 4.19
N VAL A 123 4.18 -10.26 2.97
CA VAL A 123 3.34 -10.20 1.78
C VAL A 123 3.74 -11.29 0.79
N GLU A 124 2.74 -11.96 0.22
CA GLU A 124 2.92 -13.01 -0.77
C GLU A 124 3.46 -12.44 -2.08
N LEU A 125 4.20 -13.27 -2.82
CA LEU A 125 4.58 -12.96 -4.19
C LEU A 125 3.35 -13.05 -5.10
N SER A 126 3.20 -12.06 -5.99
CA SER A 126 2.17 -12.08 -7.01
C SER A 126 2.37 -13.24 -7.97
N LYS A 127 1.28 -13.87 -8.41
CA LYS A 127 1.31 -14.84 -9.52
C LYS A 127 1.75 -14.20 -10.83
N GLN A 128 1.46 -12.91 -11.01
CA GLN A 128 1.90 -12.10 -12.14
C GLN A 128 3.00 -11.14 -11.66
N HIS A 129 4.24 -11.60 -11.71
CA HIS A 129 5.43 -10.86 -11.27
C HIS A 129 6.37 -10.56 -12.45
N PRO A 130 7.32 -9.63 -12.29
CA PRO A 130 8.30 -9.31 -13.33
C PRO A 130 9.15 -10.53 -13.67
N MET A 131 9.61 -10.60 -14.92
CA MET A 131 10.51 -11.68 -15.34
C MET A 131 11.85 -11.58 -14.61
N ILE A 132 12.36 -12.74 -14.20
CA ILE A 132 13.66 -12.86 -13.53
C ILE A 132 14.77 -13.36 -14.47
N LEU A 133 14.47 -13.55 -15.76
CA LEU A 133 15.40 -14.08 -16.76
C LEU A 133 15.41 -13.19 -18.02
N ASN A 134 16.59 -12.65 -18.34
CA ASN A 134 16.87 -11.91 -19.57
C ASN A 134 16.82 -12.83 -20.81
N PRO A 135 16.55 -12.35 -22.06
CA PRO A 135 16.61 -10.95 -22.51
C PRO A 135 15.26 -10.33 -22.89
N LYS A 136 14.14 -11.02 -22.64
CA LYS A 136 12.82 -10.45 -22.93
C LYS A 136 12.61 -9.21 -22.05
N ILE A 137 11.97 -8.19 -22.61
CA ILE A 137 11.67 -6.95 -21.87
C ILE A 137 10.36 -7.12 -21.09
N TRP A 138 9.40 -7.87 -21.66
CA TRP A 138 8.16 -8.28 -20.99
C TRP A 138 7.63 -9.62 -21.53
N ASP A 139 6.89 -10.35 -20.69
CA ASP A 139 6.04 -11.48 -21.14
C ASP A 139 4.69 -10.99 -21.66
N GLU A 140 4.17 -9.91 -21.08
CA GLU A 140 2.97 -9.19 -21.50
C GLU A 140 3.29 -7.69 -21.56
N GLU A 141 3.03 -7.05 -22.72
CA GLU A 141 3.33 -5.64 -22.90
C GLU A 141 2.50 -4.76 -21.93
N PRO A 142 3.13 -3.85 -21.17
CA PRO A 142 2.42 -2.93 -20.28
C PRO A 142 1.40 -2.09 -21.03
N ARG A 143 0.20 -1.96 -20.46
CA ARG A 143 -0.92 -1.21 -21.05
C ARG A 143 -0.85 0.28 -20.72
N GLY A 144 -1.58 1.08 -21.50
CA GLY A 144 -1.83 2.49 -21.18
C GLY A 144 -0.55 3.31 -21.00
N MET A 145 -0.47 4.04 -19.90
CA MET A 145 0.71 4.83 -19.50
C MET A 145 1.85 3.97 -18.92
N ALA A 146 1.67 2.65 -18.79
CA ALA A 146 2.66 1.71 -18.30
C ALA A 146 3.19 2.06 -16.90
N ALA A 147 2.30 2.41 -15.97
CA ALA A 147 2.70 2.62 -14.57
C ALA A 147 3.36 1.36 -14.00
N THR A 148 4.58 1.52 -13.48
CA THR A 148 5.45 0.41 -13.13
C THR A 148 5.24 -0.10 -11.71
N LEU A 149 5.13 0.82 -10.74
CA LEU A 149 5.06 0.52 -9.31
C LEU A 149 4.41 1.66 -8.52
N PHE A 150 3.95 1.37 -7.32
CA PHE A 150 3.61 2.38 -6.32
C PHE A 150 4.89 2.96 -5.71
N ASP A 151 5.04 4.28 -5.83
CA ASP A 151 6.27 4.99 -5.46
C ASP A 151 6.11 5.72 -4.12
N HIS A 152 5.19 6.68 -4.05
CA HIS A 152 4.91 7.48 -2.85
C HIS A 152 3.48 8.04 -2.86
N ALA A 153 3.07 8.63 -1.73
CA ALA A 153 1.85 9.41 -1.63
C ALA A 153 2.14 10.75 -0.93
N LEU A 154 1.34 11.77 -1.26
CA LEU A 154 1.32 13.06 -0.57
C LEU A 154 0.02 13.16 0.21
N LEU A 155 0.11 13.23 1.54
CA LEU A 155 -1.04 13.31 2.43
C LEU A 155 -1.19 14.73 2.98
N ALA A 156 -2.31 15.37 2.66
CA ALA A 156 -2.61 16.74 3.11
C ALA A 156 -3.66 16.72 4.24
N GLY A 157 -3.52 17.61 5.22
CA GLY A 157 -4.39 17.65 6.40
C GLY A 157 -3.85 18.58 7.50
N PRO A 158 -4.56 18.74 8.62
CA PRO A 158 -4.07 19.50 9.77
C PRO A 158 -2.91 18.78 10.47
N ASN A 159 -2.27 19.44 11.45
CA ASN A 159 -1.28 18.82 12.35
C ASN A 159 -0.08 18.14 11.66
N GLN A 160 0.35 18.65 10.50
CA GLN A 160 1.44 18.05 9.71
C GLN A 160 2.76 17.97 10.46
N GLY A 161 3.09 18.95 11.31
CA GLY A 161 4.31 18.93 12.09
C GLY A 161 4.39 17.73 13.04
N GLU A 162 3.28 17.39 13.70
CA GLU A 162 3.22 16.21 14.58
C GLU A 162 3.33 14.91 13.79
N CYS A 163 2.68 14.84 12.62
CA CYS A 163 2.77 13.67 11.75
C CYS A 163 4.20 13.47 11.22
N VAL A 164 4.89 14.56 10.86
CA VAL A 164 6.30 14.50 10.44
C VAL A 164 7.18 14.00 11.58
N ASN A 165 6.98 14.48 12.81
CA ASN A 165 7.74 13.96 13.95
C ASN A 165 7.51 12.45 14.14
N TRP A 166 6.27 11.97 14.02
CA TRP A 166 5.99 10.54 14.08
C TRP A 166 6.75 9.75 13.01
N PHE A 167 6.76 10.20 11.75
CA PHE A 167 7.50 9.53 10.67
C PHE A 167 9.02 9.56 10.84
N VAL A 168 9.56 10.46 11.65
CA VAL A 168 11.01 10.60 11.89
C VAL A 168 11.45 9.80 13.11
N ASP A 169 10.63 9.77 14.15
CA ASP A 169 10.99 9.23 15.47
C ASP A 169 10.49 7.79 15.71
N VAL A 170 9.54 7.30 14.91
CA VAL A 170 8.95 5.95 15.00
C VAL A 170 9.51 5.04 13.91
#